data_AF-A0A9W6K1K8-F1
#
_entry.id   AF-A0A9W6K1K8-F1
#
_cell.length_a   1.000
_cell.length_b   1.000
_cell.length_c   1.000
_cell.angle_alpha   90.00
_cell.angle_beta   90.00
_cell.angle_gamma   90.00
#
_symmetry.space_group_name_H-M   'P 1'
#
loop_
_entity.id
_entity.type
_entity.pdbx_description
1 polymer ?
#
loop_
_entity_poly.entity_id
_entity_poly.type
_entity_poly.pdbx_seq_one_letter_code
_entity_poly.pdbx_strand_id
1 'polypeptide(L)'
;MSNTKQTPRSEPVDATMSDGWILHDGSGCPVDADAFVVVRFRSGREDLGLARARSWADHEQDRWVEDESDTVIVAYRIVRPEGR
;
A
#
# COMPACT_ATOMS: atom_id res chain seq x y z
N MET A 1 4.99 -19.35 36.45
CA MET A 1 6.31 -19.07 35.87
C MET A 1 6.42 -19.98 34.66
N SER A 2 6.37 -19.55 33.40
CA SER A 2 6.88 -18.34 32.77
C SER A 2 6.02 -18.00 31.55
N ASN A 3 5.84 -16.71 31.31
CA ASN A 3 5.00 -16.15 30.28
C ASN A 3 5.85 -15.88 29.02
N THR A 4 5.82 -16.76 28.02
CA THR A 4 6.45 -16.51 26.72
C THR A 4 5.58 -15.51 25.96
N LYS A 5 5.90 -14.22 26.11
CA LYS A 5 5.40 -13.16 25.21
C LYS A 5 6.00 -13.43 23.82
N GLN A 6 5.22 -14.11 22.97
CA GLN A 6 5.45 -14.08 21.53
C GLN A 6 5.13 -12.65 21.08
N THR A 7 6.15 -11.91 20.69
CA THR A 7 6.01 -10.67 19.93
C THR A 7 5.33 -11.03 18.62
N PRO A 8 4.15 -10.48 18.27
CA PRO A 8 3.67 -10.63 16.91
C PRO A 8 4.64 -9.84 16.02
N ARG A 9 5.42 -10.58 15.23
CA ARG A 9 6.07 -10.07 14.03
C ARG A 9 4.97 -9.39 13.23
N SER A 10 5.15 -8.13 12.86
CA SER A 10 4.22 -7.39 12.00
C SER A 10 4.14 -8.11 10.64
N GLU A 11 3.32 -9.14 10.56
CA GLU A 11 2.77 -9.60 9.30
C GLU A 11 1.96 -8.41 8.78
N PRO A 12 2.22 -7.91 7.56
CA PRO A 12 1.37 -6.90 6.97
C PRO A 12 -0.03 -7.49 7.00
N VAL A 13 -0.92 -6.83 7.74
CA VAL A 13 -2.29 -7.30 7.93
C VAL A 13 -2.83 -7.60 6.55
N ASP A 14 -3.24 -8.84 6.34
CA ASP A 14 -3.93 -9.28 5.14
C ASP A 14 -5.32 -8.62 5.13
N ALA A 15 -5.32 -7.29 4.99
CA ALA A 15 -6.49 -6.47 4.74
C ALA A 15 -6.77 -6.48 3.24
N THR A 16 -6.66 -7.66 2.64
CA THR A 16 -7.03 -7.91 1.26
C THR A 16 -8.55 -7.89 1.21
N MET A 17 -9.13 -6.76 0.77
CA MET A 17 -10.51 -6.74 0.29
C MET A 17 -10.66 -7.88 -0.74
N SER A 18 -11.84 -8.50 -0.84
CA SER A 18 -12.10 -9.69 -1.68
C SER A 18 -11.68 -9.57 -3.17
N ASP A 19 -11.30 -8.37 -3.64
CA ASP A 19 -10.82 -8.02 -4.98
C ASP A 19 -9.28 -7.86 -5.11
N GLY A 20 -8.51 -8.21 -4.07
CA GLY A 20 -7.04 -8.13 -4.07
C GLY A 20 -6.47 -6.75 -3.70
N TRP A 21 -7.31 -5.86 -3.16
CA TRP A 21 -6.88 -4.54 -2.68
C TRP A 21 -6.45 -4.61 -1.22
N ILE A 22 -5.27 -4.07 -0.92
CA ILE A 22 -4.73 -3.97 0.43
C ILE A 22 -5.13 -2.60 0.99
N LEU A 23 -5.91 -2.59 2.08
CA LEU A 23 -6.28 -1.34 2.75
C LEU A 23 -5.04 -0.65 3.31
N HIS A 24 -4.90 0.64 3.01
CA HIS A 24 -3.89 1.48 3.63
C HIS A 24 -4.45 2.03 4.94
N ASP A 25 -3.82 1.67 6.05
CA ASP A 25 -4.21 2.09 7.41
C ASP A 25 -3.66 3.50 7.78
N GLY A 26 -3.01 4.20 6.85
CA GLY A 26 -2.26 5.44 7.15
C GLY A 26 -0.82 5.17 7.57
N SER A 27 -0.47 3.90 7.77
CA SER A 27 0.87 3.41 8.07
C SER A 27 1.72 3.30 6.81
N GLY A 28 3.04 3.47 6.96
CA GLY A 28 4.01 3.66 5.88
C GLY A 28 3.93 2.69 4.69
N CYS A 29 4.55 3.04 3.56
CA CYS A 29 4.48 2.24 2.33
C CYS A 29 5.30 0.94 2.47
N PRO A 30 4.67 -0.25 2.59
CA PRO A 30 5.41 -1.50 2.76
C PRO A 30 5.81 -2.13 1.41
N VAL A 31 5.64 -1.39 0.31
CA VAL A 31 5.83 -1.88 -1.05
C VAL A 31 7.16 -1.37 -1.57
N ASP A 32 7.95 -2.24 -2.22
CA ASP A 32 9.21 -1.82 -2.86
C ASP A 32 9.01 -0.67 -3.85
N ALA A 33 9.93 0.29 -3.85
CA ALA A 33 9.92 1.47 -4.72
C ALA A 33 9.75 1.15 -6.22
N ASP A 34 10.28 0.02 -6.67
CA ASP A 34 10.21 -0.45 -8.07
C ASP A 34 9.05 -1.42 -8.35
N ALA A 35 8.27 -1.82 -7.34
CA ALA A 35 7.08 -2.61 -7.56
C ALA A 35 6.00 -1.75 -8.23
N PHE A 36 5.25 -2.37 -9.15
CA PHE A 36 4.12 -1.71 -9.79
C PHE A 36 2.89 -1.87 -8.89
N VAL A 37 2.19 -0.76 -8.69
CA VAL A 37 0.98 -0.71 -7.88
C VAL A 37 -0.11 0.05 -8.63
N VAL A 38 -1.34 -0.34 -8.38
CA VAL A 38 -2.52 0.50 -8.62
C VAL A 38 -2.98 1.02 -7.26
N VAL A 39 -3.49 2.25 -7.23
CA VAL A 39 -3.93 2.89 -5.99
C VAL A 39 -5.39 3.29 -6.09
N ARG A 40 -6.08 3.23 -4.95
CA ARG A 40 -7.45 3.68 -4.81
C ARG A 40 -7.48 4.87 -3.88
N PHE A 41 -8.08 5.95 -4.35
CA PHE A 41 -8.20 7.18 -3.59
C PHE A 41 -9.46 7.20 -2.74
N ARG A 42 -9.43 8.02 -1.69
CA ARG A 42 -10.57 8.28 -0.80
C ARG A 42 -11.78 8.83 -1.55
N SER A 43 -11.55 9.55 -2.65
CA SER A 43 -12.58 10.06 -3.56
C SER A 43 -13.36 8.93 -4.27
N GLY A 44 -12.91 7.69 -4.19
CA GLY A 44 -13.49 6.53 -4.87
C GLY A 44 -12.93 6.32 -6.28
N ARG A 45 -12.07 7.23 -6.76
CA ARG A 45 -11.34 7.07 -8.01
C ARG A 45 -10.21 6.04 -7.83
N GLU A 46 -10.01 5.24 -8.87
CA GLU A 46 -8.93 4.24 -8.94
C GLU A 46 -7.96 4.67 -10.02
N ASP A 47 -6.68 4.77 -9.67
CA ASP A 47 -5.62 4.89 -10.67
C ASP A 47 -5.22 3.48 -11.09
N LEU A 48 -5.81 3.03 -12.19
CA LEU A 48 -5.49 1.75 -12.83
C LEU A 48 -4.23 1.83 -13.70
N GLY A 49 -3.54 2.97 -13.72
CA GLY A 49 -2.24 3.12 -14.35
C GLY A 49 -1.20 2.27 -13.64
N LEU A 50 -0.46 1.46 -14.41
CA LEU A 50 0.71 0.74 -13.92
C LEU A 50 1.83 1.72 -13.57
N ALA A 51 1.78 2.28 -12.37
CA ALA A 51 2.81 3.16 -11.84
C ALA A 51 3.64 2.43 -10.78
N ARG A 52 4.89 2.86 -10.62
CA ARG A 52 5.76 2.34 -9.56
C ARG A 52 5.32 2.88 -8.21
N ALA A 53 5.52 2.13 -7.14
CA ALA A 53 5.19 2.58 -5.79
C ALA A 53 5.87 3.92 -5.45
N ARG A 54 7.10 4.16 -5.92
CA ARG A 54 7.81 5.45 -5.74
C ARG A 54 7.15 6.67 -6.38
N SER A 55 6.21 6.48 -7.31
CA SER A 55 5.44 7.58 -7.89
C SER A 55 4.30 8.02 -6.97
N TRP A 56 3.92 7.17 -6.01
CA TRP A 56 2.80 7.36 -5.10
C TRP A 56 3.22 7.40 -3.63
N ALA A 57 4.47 7.05 -3.33
CA ALA A 57 5.03 7.04 -2.00
C ALA A 57 6.38 7.75 -1.97
N ASP A 58 6.60 8.51 -0.92
CA ASP A 58 7.89 9.00 -0.49
C ASP A 58 8.60 7.88 0.29
N HIS A 59 9.54 7.21 -0.37
CA HIS A 59 10.33 6.13 0.24
C HIS A 59 11.41 6.64 1.18
N GLU A 60 11.75 7.94 1.16
CA GLU A 60 12.68 8.51 2.15
C GLU A 60 11.98 8.68 3.51
N GLN A 61 10.66 8.87 3.49
CA GLN A 61 9.81 8.97 4.68
C GLN A 61 8.96 7.71 4.93
N ASP A 62 9.18 6.66 4.13
CA ASP A 62 8.38 5.43 4.11
C ASP A 62 6.87 5.71 4.12
N ARG A 63 6.36 6.71 3.37
CA ARG A 63 4.96 7.16 3.46
C ARG A 63 4.32 7.31 2.09
N TRP A 64 3.04 7.00 1.96
CA TRP A 64 2.27 7.37 0.77
C TRP A 64 2.14 8.89 0.65
N VAL A 65 2.27 9.41 -0.56
CA VAL A 65 2.09 10.82 -0.86
C VAL A 65 0.60 11.13 -0.79
N GLU A 66 0.24 12.01 0.12
CA GLU A 66 -1.12 12.50 0.29
C GLU A 66 -1.14 13.94 -0.21
N ASP A 67 -1.50 14.15 -1.49
CA ASP A 67 -1.74 15.49 -2.03
C ASP A 67 -3.23 15.84 -1.89
N GLU A 68 -3.52 17.13 -1.78
CA GLU A 68 -4.78 17.73 -1.32
C GLU A 68 -6.05 16.87 -1.51
N SER A 69 -6.65 16.43 -0.40
CA SER A 69 -7.98 15.80 -0.17
C SER A 69 -8.50 14.67 -1.10
N ASP A 70 -8.34 14.77 -2.41
CA ASP A 70 -8.88 13.87 -3.42
C ASP A 70 -7.91 12.78 -3.87
N THR A 71 -6.61 12.94 -3.60
CA THR A 71 -5.56 11.95 -3.90
C THR A 71 -5.08 11.16 -2.68
N VAL A 72 -5.79 11.27 -1.56
CA VAL A 72 -5.51 10.45 -0.37
C VAL A 72 -5.70 8.99 -0.71
N ILE A 73 -4.61 8.23 -0.74
CA ILE A 73 -4.62 6.79 -1.04
C ILE A 73 -5.22 6.06 0.17
N VAL A 74 -6.27 5.26 -0.05
CA VAL A 74 -6.94 4.48 1.01
C VAL A 74 -6.76 2.97 0.82
N ALA A 75 -6.38 2.55 -0.37
CA ALA A 75 -6.00 1.18 -0.65
C ALA A 75 -5.03 1.15 -1.83
N TYR A 76 -4.22 0.10 -1.91
CA TYR A 76 -3.33 -0.16 -3.02
C TYR A 76 -3.35 -1.64 -3.37
N ARG A 77 -2.95 -1.97 -4.58
CA ARG A 77 -2.80 -3.36 -5.01
C ARG A 77 -1.53 -3.48 -5.81
N ILE A 78 -0.69 -4.45 -5.42
CA ILE A 78 0.53 -4.77 -6.14
C ILE A 78 0.15 -5.52 -7.40
N VAL A 79 0.67 -5.06 -8.53
CA VAL A 79 0.41 -5.62 -9.86
C VAL A 79 1.74 -5.99 -10.48
N ARG A 80 1.75 -7.07 -11.25
CA ARG A 80 2.91 -7.41 -12.07
C ARG A 80 2.70 -6.77 -13.43
N PRO A 81 3.69 -6.03 -13.98
CA PRO A 81 3.64 -5.72 -15.40
C PRO A 81 3.66 -7.06 -16.12
N GLU A 82 2.63 -7.35 -16.92
CA GLU A 82 2.64 -8.56 -17.74
C GLU A 82 3.90 -8.54 -18.62
N GLY A 83 4.61 -9.68 -18.63
CA GLY A 83 6.01 -9.80 -18.99
C GLY A 83 6.42 -9.06 -20.26
N ARG A 84 7.50 -8.29 -20.15
CA ARG A 84 8.29 -7.81 -21.29
C ARG A 84 9.41 -8.81 -21.58
#